data_AF-A0AAV9F8P3-F1
#
_entry.id   AF-A0AAV9F8P3-F1
#
_cell.length_a   1.000
_cell.length_b   1.000
_cell.length_c   1.000
_cell.angle_alpha   90.00
_cell.angle_beta   90.00
_cell.angle_gamma   90.00
#
_symmetry.space_group_name_H-M   'P 1'
#
loop_
_entity.id
_entity.type
_entity.pdbx_description
1 polymer ?
#
loop_
_entity_poly.entity_id
_entity_poly.type
_entity_poly.pdbx_seq_one_letter_code
_entity_poly.pdbx_strand_id
1 'polypeptide(L)'
;MLRLINAAVNDELFFSIANHTVKVVEADAVYVKPFDTDVVLITPGQTTNVLLETHSSHNNTTFFMEARPYATGNGTFDNTTTAAILEYHHHLKQLPLLRPKLPSLNDTAYAASFVS
;
A
#
# COMPACT_ATOMS: atom_id res chain seq x y z
N MET A 1 12.52 5.57 0.95
CA MET A 1 11.44 6.37 0.33
C MET A 1 10.86 5.57 -0.81
N LEU A 2 9.54 5.40 -0.84
CA LEU A 2 8.82 4.73 -1.93
C LEU A 2 8.05 5.79 -2.72
N ARG A 3 8.14 5.71 -4.05
CA ARG A 3 7.38 6.56 -4.98
C ARG A 3 6.27 5.72 -5.59
N LEU A 4 5.05 5.91 -5.13
CA LEU A 4 3.88 5.18 -5.60
C LEU A 4 3.30 5.92 -6.81
N ILE A 5 3.05 5.18 -7.88
CA ILE A 5 2.48 5.69 -9.13
C ILE A 5 1.38 4.70 -9.53
N ASN A 6 0.14 5.17 -9.61
CA ASN A 6 -0.92 4.35 -10.16
C ASN A 6 -1.01 4.56 -11.67
N ALA A 7 -0.48 3.60 -12.42
CA ALA A 7 -0.55 3.54 -13.88
C ALA A 7 -1.65 2.60 -14.39
N ALA A 8 -2.58 2.17 -13.53
CA ALA A 8 -3.76 1.44 -13.96
C ALA A 8 -4.69 2.35 -14.77
N VAL A 9 -5.54 1.75 -15.60
CA VAL A 9 -6.40 2.50 -16.52
C VAL A 9 -7.66 3.01 -15.81
N ASN A 10 -8.31 2.16 -15.00
CA ASN A 10 -9.62 2.45 -14.41
C ASN A 10 -9.71 2.20 -12.91
N ASP A 11 -8.70 1.55 -12.32
CA ASP A 11 -8.81 1.03 -10.96
C ASP A 11 -8.07 1.91 -9.96
N GLU A 12 -8.79 2.35 -8.93
CA GLU A 12 -8.19 2.86 -7.70
C GLU A 12 -7.61 1.69 -6.92
N LEU A 13 -6.44 1.87 -6.30
CA LEU A 13 -5.74 0.78 -5.63
C LEU A 13 -5.52 1.10 -4.15
N PHE A 14 -5.92 0.16 -3.29
CA PHE A 14 -5.40 0.08 -1.93
C PHE A 14 -4.02 -0.55 -1.94
N PHE A 15 -3.02 0.12 -1.39
CA PHE A 15 -1.66 -0.37 -1.23
C PHE A 15 -1.32 -0.46 0.26
N SER A 16 -0.74 -1.59 0.71
CA SER A 16 -0.31 -1.78 2.09
C SER A 16 0.90 -2.70 2.19
N ILE A 17 1.68 -2.53 3.27
CA ILE A 17 2.85 -3.33 3.57
C ILE A 17 2.60 -4.07 4.89
N ALA A 18 2.82 -5.38 4.89
CA ALA A 18 2.58 -6.20 6.08
C ALA A 18 3.38 -5.68 7.28
N ASN A 19 2.71 -5.42 8.40
CA ASN A 19 3.35 -4.98 9.66
C ASN A 19 4.22 -3.71 9.54
N HIS A 20 3.90 -2.82 8.59
CA HIS A 20 4.57 -1.54 8.44
C HIS A 20 3.54 -0.44 8.21
N THR A 21 3.66 0.63 8.99
CA THR A 21 2.98 1.89 8.73
C THR A 21 3.84 2.73 7.79
N VAL A 22 3.21 3.47 6.88
CA VAL A 22 3.89 4.39 5.96
C VAL A 22 3.47 5.82 6.23
N LYS A 23 4.42 6.74 6.07
CA LYS A 23 4.17 8.18 6.22
C LYS A 23 4.04 8.83 4.85
N VAL A 24 2.85 9.33 4.53
CA VAL A 24 2.62 10.08 3.30
C VAL A 24 3.20 11.49 3.47
N VAL A 25 4.03 11.93 2.51
CA VAL A 25 4.71 13.24 2.58
C VAL A 25 4.47 14.11 1.36
N GLU A 26 4.04 13.54 0.25
CA GLU A 26 3.81 14.24 -1.01
C GLU A 26 2.68 13.55 -1.79
N ALA A 27 1.84 14.34 -2.44
CA ALA A 27 0.84 13.89 -3.39
C ALA A 27 0.91 14.80 -4.63
N ASP A 28 0.95 14.21 -5.82
CA ASP A 28 0.98 14.88 -7.11
C ASP A 28 2.03 16.00 -7.22
N ALA A 29 3.27 15.68 -6.81
CA ALA A 29 4.41 16.59 -6.77
C ALA A 29 4.26 17.79 -5.81
N VAL A 30 3.28 17.76 -4.91
CA VAL A 30 3.05 18.77 -3.88
C VAL A 30 3.26 18.15 -2.50
N TYR A 31 4.09 18.79 -1.68
CA TYR A 31 4.26 18.38 -0.28
C TYR A 31 2.96 18.57 0.49
N VAL A 32 2.56 17.52 1.20
CA VAL A 32 1.38 17.55 2.07
C VAL A 32 1.82 17.53 3.54
N LYS A 33 0.89 17.87 4.44
CA LYS A 33 1.12 17.68 5.87
C LYS A 33 1.36 16.18 6.12
N PRO A 34 2.52 15.77 6.66
CA PRO A 34 2.79 14.36 6.83
C PRO A 34 1.79 13.67 7.77
N PHE A 35 1.31 12.50 7.37
CA PHE A 35 0.44 11.67 8.19
C PHE A 35 0.81 10.19 8.02
N ASP A 36 0.58 9.42 9.08
CA ASP A 36 0.87 8.00 9.15
C ASP A 36 -0.39 7.19 8.76
N THR A 37 -0.22 6.19 7.91
CA THR A 37 -1.31 5.29 7.49
C THR A 37 -0.77 3.88 7.19
N ASP A 38 -1.59 2.86 7.44
CA ASP A 38 -1.25 1.48 7.11
C ASP A 38 -1.65 1.11 5.66
N VAL A 39 -2.63 1.82 5.09
CA VAL A 39 -3.10 1.62 3.72
C VAL A 39 -3.14 2.97 3.02
N VAL A 40 -2.62 3.00 1.80
CA VAL A 40 -2.68 4.15 0.90
C VAL A 40 -3.72 3.85 -0.18
N LEU A 41 -4.68 4.76 -0.37
CA LEU A 41 -5.53 4.75 -1.55
C LEU A 41 -4.89 5.64 -2.62
N ILE A 42 -4.70 5.12 -3.83
CA ILE A 42 -4.13 5.87 -4.95
C ILE A 42 -5.00 5.70 -6.20
N THR A 43 -5.41 6.81 -6.82
CA THR A 43 -6.28 6.78 -8.00
C THR A 43 -5.47 6.77 -9.30
N PRO A 44 -6.03 6.30 -10.43
CA PRO A 44 -5.34 6.33 -11.71
C PRO A 44 -4.74 7.70 -12.04
N GLY A 45 -3.46 7.72 -12.44
CA GLY A 45 -2.73 8.93 -12.79
C GLY A 45 -2.14 9.71 -11.62
N GLN A 46 -2.49 9.39 -10.37
CA GLN A 46 -1.89 10.02 -9.19
C GLN A 46 -0.51 9.47 -8.87
N THR A 47 0.28 10.31 -8.19
CA THR A 47 1.56 9.93 -7.61
C THR A 47 1.63 10.33 -6.15
N THR A 48 2.16 9.46 -5.30
CA THR A 48 2.30 9.71 -3.87
C THR A 48 3.66 9.25 -3.39
N ASN A 49 4.39 10.10 -2.68
CA ASN A 49 5.62 9.69 -2.03
C ASN A 49 5.36 9.34 -0.57
N VAL A 50 5.83 8.16 -0.19
CA VAL A 50 5.74 7.68 1.19
C VAL A 50 7.10 7.33 1.76
N LEU A 51 7.27 7.62 3.05
CA LEU A 51 8.39 7.17 3.83
C LEU A 51 7.98 5.87 4.52
N LEU A 52 8.73 4.81 4.22
CA LEU A 52 8.66 3.54 4.92
C LEU A 52 9.73 3.56 6.01
N GLU A 53 9.31 3.51 7.27
CA GLU A 53 10.23 3.32 8.38
C GLU A 53 10.44 1.82 8.60
N THR A 54 11.65 1.36 8.30
CA THR A 54 12.02 -0.04 8.47
C THR A 54 12.49 -0.28 9.90
N HIS A 55 11.81 -1.13 10.64
CA HIS A 55 12.23 -1.48 12.00
C HIS A 55 13.51 -2.33 11.95
N SER A 56 14.58 -1.86 12.61
CA SER A 56 15.86 -2.59 12.70
C SER A 56 15.81 -3.82 13.60
N SER A 57 14.71 -4.07 14.30
CA SER A 57 14.52 -5.33 15.02
C SER A 57 14.42 -6.43 13.99
N HIS A 58 15.40 -7.33 14.00
CA HIS A 58 15.53 -8.47 13.09
C HIS A 58 14.36 -9.43 13.30
N ASN A 59 13.20 -9.05 12.80
CA ASN A 59 12.07 -9.93 12.65
C ASN A 59 12.47 -10.84 11.49
N ASN A 60 12.86 -12.07 11.83
CA ASN A 60 13.18 -13.16 10.91
C ASN A 60 11.92 -13.50 10.08
N THR A 61 11.44 -12.56 9.27
CA THR A 61 10.17 -12.56 8.57
C THR A 61 10.33 -11.77 7.28
N THR A 62 9.70 -12.26 6.23
CA THR A 62 9.56 -11.55 4.95
C THR A 62 8.17 -10.91 4.91
N PHE A 63 8.05 -9.70 4.37
CA PHE A 63 6.81 -8.94 4.36
C PHE A 63 6.27 -8.80 2.95
N PHE A 64 4.99 -9.07 2.75
CA PHE A 64 4.33 -8.72 1.49
C PHE A 64 3.97 -7.24 1.46
N MET A 65 4.19 -6.64 0.29
CA MET A 65 3.55 -5.41 -0.15
C MET A 65 2.44 -5.83 -1.10
N GLU A 66 1.18 -5.52 -0.80
CA GLU A 66 0.06 -5.92 -1.63
C GLU A 66 -0.68 -4.68 -2.14
N ALA A 67 -1.15 -4.75 -3.39
CA ALA A 67 -2.10 -3.80 -3.93
C ALA A 67 -3.34 -4.50 -4.47
N ARG A 68 -4.51 -3.97 -4.14
CA ARG A 68 -5.81 -4.51 -4.52
C ARG A 68 -6.75 -3.38 -4.94
N PRO A 69 -7.60 -3.59 -5.97
CA PRO A 69 -8.52 -2.55 -6.39
C PRO A 69 -9.58 -2.21 -5.35
N TYR A 70 -9.95 -0.93 -5.33
CA TYR A 70 -11.16 -0.41 -4.73
C TYR A 70 -12.21 -0.24 -5.83
N ALA A 71 -13.36 -0.89 -5.68
CA ALA A 71 -14.43 -0.87 -6.64
C ALA A 71 -15.80 -0.93 -5.95
N THR A 72 -16.65 0.04 -6.27
CA THR A 72 -18.04 0.14 -5.78
C THR A 72 -19.09 0.01 -6.89
N GLY A 73 -18.66 0.10 -8.16
CA GLY A 73 -19.55 -0.01 -9.31
C GLY A 73 -19.85 -1.45 -9.72
N ASN A 74 -20.96 -1.64 -10.43
CA ASN A 74 -21.39 -2.96 -10.94
C ASN A 74 -20.70 -3.37 -12.26
N GLY A 75 -19.60 -2.69 -12.63
CA GLY A 75 -18.83 -2.98 -13.84
C GLY A 75 -17.92 -4.21 -13.66
N THR A 76 -17.37 -4.70 -14.78
CA THR A 76 -16.31 -5.71 -14.74
C THR A 76 -14.98 -5.06 -14.39
N PHE A 77 -14.32 -5.55 -13.35
CA PHE A 77 -12.98 -5.13 -12.93
C PHE A 77 -12.13 -6.36 -12.60
N ASP A 78 -10.80 -6.19 -12.58
CA ASP A 78 -9.89 -7.25 -12.14
C ASP A 78 -9.92 -7.34 -10.60
N ASN A 79 -10.31 -8.47 -10.04
CA ASN A 79 -10.33 -8.69 -8.59
C ASN A 79 -9.10 -9.47 -8.09
N THR A 80 -8.00 -9.39 -8.82
CA THR A 80 -6.73 -9.98 -8.36
C THR A 80 -5.99 -9.02 -7.43
N THR A 81 -5.16 -9.59 -6.55
CA THR A 81 -4.27 -8.83 -5.68
C THR A 81 -2.85 -9.01 -6.23
N THR A 82 -2.18 -7.92 -6.52
CA THR A 82 -0.75 -7.96 -6.87
C THR A 82 0.07 -7.92 -5.59
N ALA A 83 1.19 -8.64 -5.57
CA ALA A 83 2.05 -8.77 -4.40
C ALA A 83 3.51 -8.61 -4.78
N ALA A 84 4.25 -7.91 -3.93
CA ALA A 84 5.70 -7.75 -3.97
C ALA A 84 6.30 -8.08 -2.60
N ILE A 85 7.60 -8.36 -2.56
CA ILE A 85 8.28 -8.82 -1.35
C ILE A 85 9.19 -7.72 -0.81
N LEU A 86 9.03 -7.38 0.46
CA LEU A 86 9.95 -6.60 1.27
C LEU A 86 10.74 -7.57 2.17
N GLU A 87 12.04 -7.67 1.91
CA GLU A 87 12.96 -8.53 2.64
C GLU A 87 14.06 -7.70 3.30
N TYR A 88 14.29 -7.96 4.58
CA TYR A 88 15.45 -7.46 5.30
C TYR A 88 16.65 -8.37 5.05
N HIS A 89 17.82 -7.78 4.82
CA HIS A 89 19.03 -8.56 4.58
C HIS A 89 19.40 -9.37 5.82
N HIS A 90 19.29 -10.70 5.69
CA HIS A 90 19.62 -11.67 6.73
C HIS A 90 20.37 -12.87 6.13
N HIS A 91 21.06 -13.63 6.98
CA HIS A 91 21.77 -14.85 6.55
C HIS A 91 20.87 -16.10 6.48
N LEU A 92 19.60 -15.99 6.86
CA LEU A 92 18.63 -17.09 6.90
C LEU A 92 17.88 -17.20 5.57
N LYS A 93 17.86 -18.40 4.96
CA LYS A 93 17.30 -18.62 3.61
C LYS A 93 15.80 -18.95 3.57
N GLN A 94 15.12 -18.98 4.72
CA GLN A 94 13.69 -19.30 4.82
C GLN A 94 13.08 -18.59 6.02
N LEU A 95 12.42 -17.46 5.75
CA LEU A 95 11.73 -16.67 6.76
C LEU A 95 10.21 -16.83 6.60
N PRO A 96 9.44 -16.90 7.69
CA PRO A 96 7.98 -16.81 7.63
C PRO A 96 7.52 -15.55 6.90
N LEU A 97 6.46 -15.68 6.12
CA LEU A 97 5.95 -14.66 5.22
C LEU A 97 4.67 -14.05 5.79
N LEU A 98 4.66 -12.73 5.97
CA LEU A 98 3.55 -11.98 6.53
C LEU A 98 2.78 -11.25 5.42
N ARG A 99 1.44 -11.29 5.50
CA ARG A 99 0.55 -10.58 4.58
C ARG A 99 -0.10 -9.37 5.26
N PRO A 100 -0.27 -8.24 4.55
CA PRO A 100 -1.00 -7.11 5.07
C PRO A 100 -2.49 -7.41 5.17
N LYS A 101 -3.19 -6.66 6.03
CA LYS A 101 -4.65 -6.67 6.07
C LYS A 101 -5.18 -5.56 5.18
N LEU A 102 -5.52 -5.91 3.93
CA LEU A 102 -6.12 -4.95 3.00
C LEU A 102 -7.64 -4.77 3.27
N PRO A 103 -8.21 -3.57 3.04
CA PRO A 103 -9.64 -3.30 3.14
C PRO A 103 -10.47 -4.06 2.10
N SER A 104 -11.75 -4.32 2.38
CA SER A 104 -12.66 -4.94 1.41
C SER A 104 -12.77 -4.09 0.14
N LEU A 105 -13.01 -4.74 -1.01
CA LEU A 105 -13.09 -4.07 -2.32
C LEU A 105 -14.06 -2.89 -2.35
N ASN A 106 -15.15 -2.99 -1.58
CA ASN A 106 -16.24 -2.03 -1.52
C ASN A 106 -16.22 -1.18 -0.24
N ASP A 107 -15.08 -1.10 0.47
CA ASP A 107 -14.96 -0.36 1.72
C ASP A 107 -14.93 1.16 1.49
N THR A 108 -16.11 1.70 1.25
CA THR A 108 -16.32 3.13 0.94
C THR A 108 -16.05 4.01 2.17
N ALA A 109 -16.24 3.47 3.38
CA ALA A 109 -15.93 4.19 4.60
C ALA A 109 -14.41 4.40 4.74
N TYR A 110 -13.61 3.39 4.41
CA TYR A 110 -12.16 3.49 4.39
C TYR A 110 -11.66 4.40 3.25
N ALA A 111 -12.27 4.32 2.06
CA ALA A 111 -11.92 5.22 0.97
C ALA A 111 -12.21 6.69 1.32
N ALA A 112 -13.38 6.96 1.93
CA ALA A 112 -13.78 8.32 2.32
C ALA A 112 -12.94 8.91 3.46
N SER A 113 -12.36 8.08 4.34
CA SER A 113 -11.48 8.59 5.39
C SER A 113 -10.14 9.09 4.86
N PHE A 114 -9.75 8.69 3.64
CA PHE A 114 -8.49 9.12 3.03
C PHE A 114 -8.54 10.56 2.48
N VAL A 115 -9.75 11.08 2.22
CA VAL A 115 -9.99 12.45 1.72
C VAL A 115 -10.42 13.45 2.80
N SER A 116 -10.63 12.99 4.04
CA SER A 116 -11.10 13.80 5.18
C SER A 116 -9.95 14.27 6.07
#